data_AF-A0A291LZ25-F1
#
_entry.id   AF-A0A291LZ25-F1
#
_cell.length_a   1.000
_cell.length_b   1.000
_cell.length_c   1.000
_cell.angle_alpha   90.00
_cell.angle_beta   90.00
_cell.angle_gamma   90.00
#
_symmetry.space_group_name_H-M   'P 1'
#
loop_
_entity.id
_entity.type
_entity.pdbx_description
1 polymer ?
#
loop_
_entity_poly.entity_id
_entity_poly.type
_entity_poly.pdbx_seq_one_letter_code
_entity_poly.pdbx_strand_id
1 'polypeptide(L)'
;MSWSAGEQARRLHGLVRIGRVTAVDPGRARARVSLGGAAETAWLPWTGGRAGGIREWAPVTVGEQVVVLSPGGETGQGVIAGSLFSAAHAAPSNDGAAHRLELGGSSITMTGDAITLESNGSTLTLDAAGIRLNGARIDLN
;
A
#
# COMPACT_ATOMS: atom_id res chain seq x y z
N MET A 1 -22.91 -14.17 31.51
CA MET A 1 -22.33 -12.94 30.92
C MET A 1 -23.49 -12.08 30.41
N SER A 2 -23.55 -10.80 30.76
CA SER A 2 -24.66 -9.92 30.32
C SER A 2 -24.59 -9.68 28.81
N TRP A 3 -25.75 -9.55 28.16
CA TRP A 3 -25.87 -9.33 26.71
C TRP A 3 -25.03 -8.12 26.22
N SER A 4 -24.92 -7.08 27.05
CA SER A 4 -24.07 -5.91 26.81
C SER A 4 -22.59 -6.25 26.67
N ALA A 5 -22.08 -7.19 27.48
CA ALA A 5 -20.67 -7.58 27.44
C ALA A 5 -20.33 -8.35 26.16
N GLY A 6 -21.27 -9.19 25.68
CA GLY A 6 -21.12 -9.91 24.42
C GLY A 6 -21.13 -8.99 23.20
N GLU A 7 -22.03 -8.00 23.17
CA GLU A 7 -22.09 -7.02 22.07
C GLU A 7 -20.85 -6.09 22.05
N GLN A 8 -20.34 -5.69 23.22
CA GLN A 8 -19.08 -4.94 23.33
C GLN A 8 -17.90 -5.74 22.78
N ALA A 9 -17.77 -7.01 23.16
CA ALA A 9 -16.72 -7.89 22.63
C ALA A 9 -16.82 -8.03 21.11
N ARG A 10 -18.03 -8.24 20.57
CA ARG A 10 -18.26 -8.35 19.11
C ARG A 10 -17.81 -7.08 18.37
N ARG A 11 -18.16 -5.89 18.89
CA ARG A 11 -17.75 -4.61 18.29
C ARG A 11 -16.24 -4.41 18.36
N LEU A 12 -15.62 -4.72 19.49
CA LEU A 12 -14.17 -4.63 19.67
C LEU A 12 -13.42 -5.51 18.65
N HIS A 13 -13.88 -6.74 18.43
CA HIS A 13 -13.32 -7.62 17.40
C HIS A 13 -13.53 -7.10 15.98
N GLY A 14 -14.60 -6.32 15.73
CA GLY A 14 -14.86 -5.71 14.44
C GLY A 14 -14.02 -4.48 14.12
N LEU A 15 -13.39 -3.85 15.12
CA LEU A 15 -12.68 -2.56 14.95
C LEU A 15 -11.51 -2.64 13.98
N VAL A 16 -10.70 -3.70 14.05
CA VAL A 16 -9.51 -3.87 13.23
C VAL A 16 -9.53 -5.26 12.63
N ARG A 17 -9.51 -5.34 11.30
CA ARG A 17 -9.49 -6.61 10.58
C ARG A 17 -8.47 -6.59 9.47
N ILE A 18 -7.85 -7.74 9.22
CA ILE A 18 -7.00 -7.96 8.05
C ILE A 18 -7.87 -8.61 6.98
N GLY A 19 -7.72 -8.16 5.74
CA GLY A 19 -8.44 -8.71 4.61
C GLY A 19 -7.64 -8.63 3.32
N ARG A 20 -8.27 -9.07 2.23
CA ARG A 20 -7.70 -9.05 0.89
C ARG A 20 -8.60 -8.24 -0.04
N VAL A 21 -8.02 -7.33 -0.81
CA VAL A 21 -8.77 -6.53 -1.79
C VAL A 21 -9.32 -7.44 -2.89
N THR A 22 -10.60 -7.29 -3.22
CA THR A 22 -11.29 -8.07 -4.25
C THR A 22 -11.73 -7.23 -5.45
N ALA A 23 -11.95 -5.93 -5.27
CA ALA A 23 -12.28 -5.00 -6.35
C ALA A 23 -11.76 -3.60 -6.03
N VAL A 24 -11.42 -2.82 -7.06
CA VAL A 24 -10.90 -1.45 -6.93
C VAL A 24 -11.61 -0.54 -7.92
N ASP A 25 -12.05 0.62 -7.46
CA ASP A 25 -12.59 1.73 -8.25
C ASP A 25 -11.65 2.94 -8.08
N PRO A 26 -10.65 3.09 -8.98
CA PRO A 26 -9.73 4.23 -9.00
C PRO A 26 -10.46 5.58 -9.14
N GLY A 27 -11.58 5.63 -9.88
CA GLY A 27 -12.31 6.87 -10.12
C GLY A 27 -12.97 7.44 -8.87
N ARG A 28 -13.22 6.61 -7.86
CA ARG A 28 -13.84 7.00 -6.59
C ARG A 28 -12.92 6.88 -5.38
N ALA A 29 -11.66 6.51 -5.58
CA ALA A 29 -10.73 6.19 -4.50
C ALA A 29 -11.29 5.15 -3.50
N ARG A 30 -11.99 4.12 -4.00
CA ARG A 30 -12.62 3.08 -3.18
C ARG A 30 -12.29 1.65 -3.61
N ALA A 31 -12.24 0.73 -2.65
CA ALA A 31 -12.04 -0.69 -2.91
C ALA A 31 -12.98 -1.56 -2.05
N ARG A 32 -13.18 -2.81 -2.46
CA ARG A 32 -13.86 -3.85 -1.67
C ARG A 32 -12.83 -4.82 -1.12
N VAL A 33 -13.07 -5.31 0.09
CA VAL A 33 -12.15 -6.21 0.79
C VAL A 33 -12.93 -7.44 1.24
N SER A 34 -12.39 -8.63 0.95
CA SER A 34 -12.79 -9.86 1.61
C SER A 34 -12.10 -9.93 2.97
N LEU A 35 -12.91 -10.03 4.00
CA LEU A 35 -12.49 -9.90 5.39
C LEU A 35 -12.42 -11.29 6.07
N GLY A 36 -12.61 -12.36 5.28
CA GLY A 36 -12.75 -13.75 5.72
C GLY A 36 -14.22 -14.22 5.64
N GLY A 37 -14.44 -15.46 5.15
CA GLY A 37 -15.76 -16.01 4.87
C GLY A 37 -16.30 -15.64 3.48
N ALA A 38 -17.63 -15.71 3.29
CA ALA A 38 -18.28 -15.46 2.00
C ALA A 38 -18.67 -13.98 1.75
N ALA A 39 -18.51 -13.11 2.74
CA ALA A 39 -18.97 -11.71 2.67
C ALA A 39 -17.84 -10.74 2.35
N GLU A 40 -18.10 -9.84 1.40
CA GLU A 40 -17.24 -8.68 1.08
C GLU A 40 -17.72 -7.42 1.79
N THR A 41 -16.83 -6.46 2.00
CA THR A 41 -17.20 -5.12 2.48
C THR A 41 -18.04 -4.35 1.47
N ALA A 42 -18.63 -3.25 1.92
CA ALA A 42 -19.02 -2.15 1.05
C ALA A 42 -17.79 -1.54 0.35
N TRP A 43 -18.01 -0.57 -0.55
CA TRP A 43 -16.93 0.21 -1.16
C TRP A 43 -16.30 1.14 -0.12
N LEU A 44 -15.14 0.76 0.40
CA LEU A 44 -14.42 1.50 1.43
C LEU A 44 -13.40 2.44 0.79
N PRO A 45 -13.22 3.67 1.30
CA PRO A 45 -12.09 4.50 0.92
C PRO A 45 -10.77 3.86 1.38
N TRP A 46 -9.68 4.09 0.66
CA TRP A 46 -8.33 3.79 1.15
C TRP A 46 -7.57 5.07 1.50
N THR A 47 -6.63 4.94 2.44
CA THR A 47 -5.74 6.04 2.82
C THR A 47 -4.63 6.22 1.79
N GLY A 48 -4.39 7.46 1.34
CA GLY A 48 -3.11 7.84 0.72
C GLY A 48 -2.09 8.25 1.78
N GLY A 49 -0.80 8.23 1.46
CA GLY A 49 0.23 8.69 2.40
C GLY A 49 0.08 10.17 2.76
N ARG A 50 -0.46 10.99 1.85
CA ARG A 50 -0.94 12.37 2.10
C ARG A 50 -2.19 12.69 1.27
N ALA A 51 -3.14 13.44 1.86
CA ALA A 51 -4.42 13.80 1.25
C ALA A 51 -4.80 15.29 1.42
N GLY A 52 -3.80 16.16 1.63
CA GLY A 52 -3.97 17.60 1.92
C GLY A 52 -3.22 18.47 0.92
N GLY A 53 -2.39 19.40 1.42
CA GLY A 53 -1.52 20.22 0.56
C GLY A 53 -0.53 19.39 -0.27
N ILE A 54 -0.08 18.27 0.28
CA ILE A 54 0.58 17.19 -0.47
C ILE A 54 -0.49 16.11 -0.73
N ARG A 55 -0.55 15.63 -1.98
CA ARG A 55 -1.45 14.56 -2.40
C ARG A 55 -0.64 13.45 -3.05
N GLU A 56 -0.83 12.24 -2.56
CA GLU A 56 -0.20 11.04 -3.08
C GLU A 56 -1.26 10.12 -3.69
N TRP A 57 -0.98 9.62 -4.89
CA TRP A 57 -1.84 8.65 -5.56
C TRP A 57 -1.12 7.30 -5.66
N ALA A 58 -1.52 6.38 -4.81
CA ALA A 58 -1.07 5.00 -4.79
C ALA A 58 -2.30 4.12 -4.49
N PRO A 59 -3.04 3.68 -5.51
CA PRO A 59 -4.22 2.85 -5.30
C PRO A 59 -3.80 1.46 -4.79
N VAL A 60 -4.62 0.88 -3.92
CA VAL A 60 -4.52 -0.55 -3.61
C VAL A 60 -4.85 -1.38 -4.85
N THR A 61 -4.35 -2.62 -4.89
CA THR A 61 -4.51 -3.54 -6.01
C THR A 61 -5.32 -4.78 -5.62
N VAL A 62 -6.00 -5.41 -6.60
CA VAL A 62 -6.74 -6.66 -6.34
C VAL A 62 -5.77 -7.75 -5.90
N GLY A 63 -6.11 -8.46 -4.82
CA GLY A 63 -5.27 -9.49 -4.22
C GLY A 63 -4.32 -8.99 -3.13
N GLU A 64 -4.19 -7.66 -2.95
CA GLU A 64 -3.38 -7.04 -1.91
C GLU A 64 -3.96 -7.30 -0.52
N GLN A 65 -3.08 -7.60 0.44
CA GLN A 65 -3.47 -7.77 1.84
C GLN A 65 -3.46 -6.41 2.53
N VAL A 66 -4.56 -6.06 3.20
CA VAL A 66 -4.78 -4.73 3.78
C VAL A 66 -5.37 -4.80 5.18
N VAL A 67 -5.23 -3.70 5.93
CA VAL A 67 -5.88 -3.50 7.22
C VAL A 67 -7.11 -2.63 7.03
N VAL A 68 -8.26 -3.09 7.54
CA VAL A 68 -9.51 -2.34 7.58
C VAL A 68 -9.81 -1.91 9.01
N LEU A 69 -9.97 -0.61 9.20
CA LEU A 69 -10.44 -0.02 10.45
C LEU A 69 -11.93 0.29 10.32
N SER A 70 -12.73 -0.22 11.25
CA SER A 70 -14.20 -0.10 11.24
C SER A 70 -14.67 0.70 12.46
N PRO A 71 -14.90 2.02 12.35
CA PRO A 71 -15.39 2.83 13.46
C PRO A 71 -16.67 2.23 14.08
N GLY A 72 -16.69 2.07 15.40
CA GLY A 72 -17.82 1.45 16.11
C GLY A 72 -18.01 -0.05 15.88
N GLY A 73 -17.09 -0.71 15.17
CA GLY A 73 -17.16 -2.12 14.80
C GLY A 73 -18.04 -2.40 13.59
N GLU A 74 -18.47 -1.35 12.86
CA GLU A 74 -19.31 -1.48 11.67
C GLU A 74 -18.46 -1.44 10.40
N THR A 75 -18.34 -2.59 9.75
CA THR A 75 -17.53 -2.76 8.52
C THR A 75 -18.03 -1.95 7.33
N GLY A 76 -19.32 -1.58 7.28
CA GLY A 76 -19.87 -0.73 6.22
C GLY A 76 -19.36 0.71 6.24
N GLN A 77 -18.82 1.16 7.38
CA GLN A 77 -18.20 2.48 7.56
C GLN A 77 -16.66 2.39 7.62
N GLY A 78 -16.10 1.26 7.19
CA GLY A 78 -14.68 1.01 7.30
C GLY A 78 -13.82 1.90 6.40
N VAL A 79 -12.53 1.98 6.72
CA VAL A 79 -11.48 2.58 5.90
C VAL A 79 -10.33 1.57 5.76
N ILE A 80 -9.77 1.48 4.56
CA ILE A 80 -8.54 0.71 4.32
C ILE A 80 -7.37 1.59 4.75
N ALA A 81 -6.72 1.22 5.86
CA ALA A 81 -5.76 2.06 6.58
C ALA A 81 -4.30 1.63 6.40
N GLY A 82 -4.02 0.85 5.36
CA GLY A 82 -2.66 0.42 5.02
C GLY A 82 -2.62 -0.97 4.39
N SER A 83 -1.43 -1.29 3.93
CA SER A 83 -1.12 -2.52 3.19
C SER A 83 -0.09 -3.35 3.97
N LEU A 84 -0.19 -4.66 3.84
CA LEU A 84 0.71 -5.61 4.48
C LEU A 84 1.43 -6.42 3.42
N PHE A 85 2.75 -6.55 3.58
CA PHE A 85 3.51 -7.53 2.81
C PHE A 85 2.95 -8.94 3.06
N SER A 86 2.96 -9.75 2.01
CA SER A 86 2.43 -11.11 2.02
C SER A 86 3.25 -12.00 1.09
N ALA A 87 3.03 -13.31 1.13
CA ALA A 87 3.70 -14.23 0.20
C ALA A 87 3.41 -13.89 -1.28
N ALA A 88 2.26 -13.29 -1.58
CA ALA A 88 1.91 -12.85 -2.95
C ALA A 88 2.54 -11.50 -3.32
N HIS A 89 2.87 -10.67 -2.33
CA HIS A 89 3.40 -9.31 -2.50
C HIS A 89 4.48 -9.08 -1.44
N ALA A 90 5.69 -9.58 -1.71
CA ALA A 90 6.81 -9.49 -0.79
C ALA A 90 7.34 -8.04 -0.67
N ALA A 91 8.10 -7.78 0.39
CA ALA A 91 8.81 -6.50 0.50
C ALA A 91 9.80 -6.33 -0.67
N PRO A 92 9.89 -5.14 -1.29
CA PRO A 92 10.77 -4.89 -2.43
C PRO A 92 12.26 -4.79 -2.03
N SER A 93 12.57 -4.79 -0.73
CA SER A 93 13.92 -4.75 -0.20
C SER A 93 14.01 -5.48 1.13
N ASN A 94 15.19 -6.03 1.42
CA ASN A 94 15.59 -6.52 2.74
C ASN A 94 16.64 -5.60 3.40
N ASP A 95 17.04 -4.50 2.74
CA ASP A 95 17.95 -3.50 3.28
C ASP A 95 17.20 -2.56 4.23
N GLY A 96 17.56 -2.61 5.52
CA GLY A 96 16.97 -1.78 6.57
C GLY A 96 17.33 -0.29 6.48
N ALA A 97 18.29 0.10 5.64
CA ALA A 97 18.68 1.49 5.41
C ALA A 97 18.08 2.07 4.11
N ALA A 98 17.37 1.26 3.32
CA ALA A 98 16.81 1.69 2.04
C ALA A 98 15.36 2.15 2.17
N HIS A 99 15.08 3.30 1.55
CA HIS A 99 13.72 3.67 1.15
C HIS A 99 13.53 3.31 -0.31
N ARG A 100 12.71 2.30 -0.60
CA ARG A 100 12.47 1.79 -1.96
C ARG A 100 11.00 1.84 -2.33
N LEU A 101 10.70 2.47 -3.47
CA LEU A 101 9.43 2.39 -4.18
C LEU A 101 9.62 1.53 -5.42
N GLU A 102 8.74 0.56 -5.65
CA GLU A 102 8.81 -0.34 -6.80
C GLU A 102 7.45 -0.43 -7.51
N LEU A 103 7.49 -0.42 -8.84
CA LEU A 103 6.35 -0.63 -9.72
C LEU A 103 6.79 -1.49 -10.91
N GLY A 104 6.58 -2.80 -10.82
CA GLY A 104 6.97 -3.74 -11.87
C GLY A 104 8.49 -3.67 -12.14
N GLY A 105 8.87 -3.36 -13.38
CA GLY A 105 10.27 -3.23 -13.78
C GLY A 105 10.94 -1.90 -13.43
N SER A 106 10.26 -1.01 -12.68
CA SER A 106 10.77 0.31 -12.31
C SER A 106 10.90 0.47 -10.80
N SER A 107 11.94 1.17 -10.35
CA SER A 107 12.12 1.49 -8.94
C SER A 107 12.80 2.82 -8.70
N ILE A 108 12.56 3.38 -7.51
CA ILE A 108 13.32 4.47 -6.93
C ILE A 108 13.84 3.97 -5.59
N THR A 109 15.15 3.96 -5.41
CA THR A 109 15.81 3.55 -4.17
C THR A 109 16.68 4.68 -3.65
N MET A 110 16.47 5.06 -2.39
CA MET A 110 17.30 6.01 -1.67
C MET A 110 17.90 5.34 -0.45
N THR A 111 19.22 5.41 -0.32
CA THR A 111 19.98 4.99 0.86
C THR A 111 20.72 6.22 1.44
N GLY A 112 21.50 6.01 2.50
CA GLY A 112 22.40 7.06 3.01
C GLY A 112 23.48 7.48 2.01
N ASP A 113 23.84 6.60 1.07
CA ASP A 113 25.01 6.78 0.19
C ASP A 113 24.63 7.09 -1.26
N ALA A 114 23.43 6.71 -1.69
CA ALA A 114 23.04 6.82 -3.09
C ALA A 114 21.53 7.02 -3.30
N ILE A 115 21.20 7.64 -4.43
CA ILE A 115 19.85 7.66 -5.01
C ILE A 115 19.94 6.96 -6.37
N THR A 116 19.14 5.92 -6.56
CA THR A 116 19.08 5.14 -7.80
C THR A 116 17.67 5.12 -8.36
N LEU A 117 17.53 5.47 -9.64
CA LEU A 117 16.33 5.27 -10.43
C LEU A 117 16.62 4.15 -11.43
N GLU A 118 15.73 3.16 -11.49
CA GLU A 118 15.83 2.06 -12.44
C GLU A 118 14.52 1.89 -13.18
N SER A 119 14.60 1.58 -14.47
CA SER A 119 13.44 1.19 -15.26
C SER A 119 13.85 0.27 -16.39
N ASN A 120 13.39 -0.99 -16.35
CA ASN A 120 13.61 -2.00 -17.37
C ASN A 120 15.08 -2.12 -17.81
N GLY A 121 16.01 -2.06 -16.84
CA GLY A 121 17.46 -2.17 -17.07
C GLY A 121 18.20 -0.87 -17.39
N SER A 122 17.49 0.26 -17.61
CA SER A 122 18.14 1.58 -17.65
C SER A 122 18.26 2.14 -16.23
N THR A 123 19.40 2.76 -15.92
CA THR A 123 19.67 3.29 -14.57
C THR A 123 20.21 4.72 -14.58
N LEU A 124 19.85 5.46 -13.53
CA LEU A 124 20.45 6.73 -13.13
C LEU A 124 20.82 6.60 -11.65
N THR A 125 22.11 6.71 -11.34
CA THR A 125 22.63 6.64 -9.97
C THR A 125 23.37 7.91 -9.62
N LEU A 126 23.02 8.51 -8.48
CA LEU A 126 23.71 9.63 -7.87
C LEU A 126 24.32 9.17 -6.56
N ASP A 127 25.62 9.38 -6.38
CA ASP A 127 26.34 9.10 -5.14
C ASP A 127 27.56 10.02 -4.97
N ALA A 128 28.39 9.76 -3.97
CA ALA A 128 29.57 10.56 -3.65
C ALA A 128 30.61 10.66 -4.80
N ALA A 129 30.62 9.70 -5.74
CA ALA A 129 31.53 9.73 -6.89
C ALA A 129 30.95 10.49 -8.09
N GLY A 130 29.67 10.90 -8.05
CA GLY A 130 29.02 11.68 -9.07
C GLY A 130 27.74 11.04 -9.61
N ILE A 131 27.47 11.24 -10.90
CA ILE A 131 26.25 10.78 -11.59
C ILE A 131 26.64 9.75 -12.64
N ARG A 132 26.01 8.57 -12.61
CA ARG A 132 26.18 7.50 -13.60
C ARG A 132 24.85 7.23 -14.31
N LEU A 133 24.92 7.11 -15.62
CA LEU A 133 23.79 6.82 -16.51
C LEU A 133 24.10 5.53 -17.28
N ASN A 134 23.13 4.61 -17.31
CA ASN A 134 23.21 3.40 -18.12
C ASN A 134 21.92 3.23 -18.93
N GLY A 135 22.06 3.00 -20.23
CA GLY A 135 20.96 2.76 -21.16
C GLY A 135 21.48 2.65 -22.58
N ALA A 136 20.67 2.08 -23.48
CA ALA A 136 21.02 1.94 -24.90
C ALA A 136 21.18 3.29 -25.62
N ARG A 137 20.53 4.35 -25.11
CA ARG A 137 20.56 5.70 -25.64
C ARG A 137 20.40 6.71 -24.51
N ILE A 138 21.18 7.78 -24.56
CA ILE A 138 21.08 8.94 -23.65
C ILE A 138 20.92 10.16 -24.53
N ASP A 139 19.76 10.80 -24.46
CA ASP A 139 19.50 12.07 -25.13
C ASP A 139 19.74 13.21 -24.13
N LEU A 140 20.67 14.09 -24.47
CA LEU A 140 20.94 15.33 -23.74
C LEU A 140 20.44 16.48 -24.63
N ASN A 141 19.70 17.42 -24.05
CA ASN A 141 19.19 18.59 -24.77
C ASN A 141 20.32 19.44 -25.38
#